data_AF-A0A835FMG1-F1
#
_entry.id   AF-A0A835FMG1-F1
#
_cell.length_a   1.000
_cell.length_b   1.000
_cell.length_c   1.000
_cell.angle_alpha   90.00
_cell.angle_beta   90.00
_cell.angle_gamma   90.00
#
_symmetry.space_group_name_H-M   'P 1'
#
loop_
_entity.id
_entity.type
_entity.pdbx_description
1 polymer ?
#
loop_
_entity_poly.entity_id
_entity_poly.type
_entity_poly.pdbx_seq_one_letter_code
_entity_poly.pdbx_strand_id
1 'polypeptide(L)'
;MERKFYDKYNAFKKRKLLDEGLERKQEEERKELYDAMKDWISGLEKDKEELNQKLSDKEDELDKARHDLLADIRARDSEILRLKQLLDEKTKTGNCTAIRSVEQTPEVIWENPTRISPRRKTKQSNIKEKRVHLNENTAISHSSHEEESQEVSCLTSVFVDSGNEPNERPSMHMFHLLLQSLVRMKVTVHDGTEGFLVSVSHEASGYSFTLTWLEKPGEWSYKLSSLGTLERLAVNWMKEDIRFSMNMCCVFFERISNVIMRG
;
A
#
# COMPACT_ATOMS: atom_id res chain seq x y z
N MET A 1 -21.82 -62.90 -67.80
CA MET A 1 -20.67 -62.28 -67.09
C MET A 1 -21.14 -61.07 -66.25
N GLU A 2 -22.28 -60.46 -66.61
CA GLU A 2 -22.80 -59.21 -66.08
C GLU A 2 -23.09 -59.20 -64.58
N ARG A 3 -23.55 -60.31 -63.98
CA ARG A 3 -23.96 -60.33 -62.56
C ARG A 3 -22.84 -59.85 -61.62
N LYS A 4 -21.58 -60.26 -61.88
CA LYS A 4 -20.40 -59.81 -61.11
C LYS A 4 -20.13 -58.30 -61.26
N PHE A 5 -20.43 -57.71 -62.42
CA PHE A 5 -20.31 -56.25 -62.62
C PHE A 5 -21.43 -55.50 -61.91
N TYR A 6 -22.66 -56.00 -61.96
CA TYR A 6 -23.81 -55.44 -61.26
C TYR A 6 -23.61 -55.44 -59.74
N ASP A 7 -23.16 -56.57 -59.18
CA ASP A 7 -22.85 -56.71 -57.75
C ASP A 7 -21.73 -55.74 -57.32
N LYS A 8 -20.67 -55.61 -58.14
CA LYS A 8 -19.57 -54.66 -57.90
C LYS A 8 -20.03 -53.19 -57.96
N TYR A 9 -20.88 -52.83 -58.92
CA TYR A 9 -21.47 -51.50 -59.02
C TYR A 9 -22.32 -51.16 -57.78
N ASN A 10 -23.18 -52.09 -57.34
CA ASN A 10 -24.00 -51.90 -56.14
C ASN A 10 -23.17 -51.81 -54.86
N ALA A 11 -22.11 -52.59 -54.72
CA ALA A 11 -21.18 -52.50 -53.58
C ALA A 11 -20.47 -51.13 -53.56
N PHE A 12 -19.99 -50.65 -54.70
CA PHE A 12 -19.37 -49.33 -54.84
C PHE A 12 -20.35 -48.19 -54.51
N LYS A 13 -21.58 -48.25 -55.07
CA LYS A 13 -22.64 -47.26 -54.81
C LYS A 13 -23.03 -47.20 -53.33
N LYS A 14 -23.14 -48.35 -52.65
CA LYS A 14 -23.39 -48.42 -51.20
C LYS A 14 -22.23 -47.82 -50.38
N ARG A 15 -20.98 -48.11 -50.73
CA ARG A 15 -19.82 -47.51 -50.05
C ARG A 15 -19.80 -45.99 -50.21
N LYS A 16 -20.03 -45.47 -51.43
CA LYS A 16 -20.04 -44.02 -51.67
C LYS A 16 -21.11 -43.29 -50.85
N LEU A 17 -22.33 -43.85 -50.76
CA LEU A 17 -23.41 -43.26 -49.95
C LEU A 17 -23.12 -43.26 -48.44
N LEU A 18 -22.33 -44.23 -47.96
CA LEU A 18 -21.87 -44.27 -46.56
C LEU A 18 -20.77 -43.22 -46.30
N ASP A 19 -19.82 -43.08 -47.23
CA ASP A 19 -18.76 -42.04 -47.20
C ASP A 19 -19.38 -40.64 -47.16
N GLU A 20 -20.24 -40.31 -48.13
CA GLU A 20 -20.96 -39.03 -48.21
C GLU A 20 -21.83 -38.77 -46.96
N GLY A 21 -22.28 -39.83 -46.28
CA GLY A 21 -23.00 -39.73 -45.02
C GLY A 21 -22.10 -39.42 -43.83
N LEU A 22 -20.90 -40.03 -43.79
CA LEU A 22 -19.89 -39.79 -42.75
C LEU A 22 -19.28 -38.39 -42.88
N GLU A 23 -18.96 -37.95 -44.10
CA GLU A 23 -18.47 -36.60 -44.38
C GLU A 23 -19.45 -35.53 -43.91
N ARG A 24 -20.76 -35.67 -44.22
CA ARG A 24 -21.79 -34.74 -43.73
C ARG A 24 -21.84 -34.69 -42.21
N LYS A 25 -21.79 -35.85 -41.53
CA LYS A 25 -21.79 -35.89 -40.06
C LYS A 25 -20.57 -35.20 -39.45
N GLN A 26 -19.38 -35.38 -40.04
CA GLN A 26 -18.17 -34.67 -39.62
C GLN A 26 -18.22 -33.16 -39.89
N GLU A 27 -18.94 -32.73 -40.93
CA GLU A 27 -19.18 -31.30 -41.19
C GLU A 27 -20.14 -30.69 -40.17
N GLU A 28 -21.23 -31.41 -39.84
CA GLU A 28 -22.20 -31.02 -38.81
C GLU A 28 -21.54 -30.90 -37.43
N GLU A 29 -20.80 -31.92 -36.98
CA GLU A 29 -20.05 -31.89 -35.70
C GLU A 29 -19.04 -30.73 -35.63
N ARG A 30 -18.34 -30.45 -36.73
CA ARG A 30 -17.39 -29.34 -36.80
C ARG A 30 -18.10 -27.99 -36.71
N LYS A 31 -19.25 -27.87 -37.37
CA LYS A 31 -20.08 -26.66 -37.33
C LYS A 31 -20.64 -26.40 -35.94
N GLU A 32 -21.19 -27.42 -35.28
CA GLU A 32 -21.65 -27.31 -33.88
C GLU A 32 -20.53 -26.84 -32.94
N LEU A 33 -19.31 -27.36 -33.12
CA LEU A 33 -18.14 -26.92 -32.34
C LEU A 33 -17.73 -25.47 -32.65
N TYR A 34 -17.81 -25.03 -33.91
CA TYR A 34 -17.55 -23.63 -34.28
C TYR A 34 -18.61 -22.67 -33.71
N ASP A 35 -19.89 -23.04 -33.79
CA ASP A 35 -20.99 -22.23 -33.25
C ASP A 35 -20.88 -22.15 -31.71
N ALA A 36 -20.60 -23.27 -31.02
CA ALA A 36 -20.35 -23.26 -29.57
C ALA A 36 -19.12 -22.43 -29.17
N MET A 37 -18.01 -22.51 -29.91
CA MET A 37 -16.82 -21.68 -29.66
C MET A 37 -17.12 -20.19 -29.84
N LYS A 38 -17.93 -19.84 -30.84
CA LYS A 38 -18.36 -18.46 -31.10
C LYS A 38 -19.22 -17.92 -29.96
N ASP A 39 -20.19 -18.69 -29.47
CA ASP A 39 -21.03 -18.31 -28.33
C ASP A 39 -20.20 -18.07 -27.06
N TRP A 40 -19.18 -18.92 -26.82
CA TRP A 40 -18.24 -18.73 -25.70
C TRP A 40 -17.41 -17.45 -25.83
N ILE A 41 -16.92 -17.13 -27.04
CA ILE A 41 -16.17 -15.89 -27.30
C ILE A 41 -17.07 -14.67 -27.03
N SER A 42 -18.29 -14.65 -27.57
CA SER A 42 -19.24 -13.55 -27.35
C SER A 42 -19.67 -13.41 -25.88
N GLY A 43 -19.73 -14.51 -25.12
CA GLY A 43 -19.91 -14.48 -23.67
C GLY A 43 -18.75 -13.78 -22.96
N LEU A 44 -17.50 -14.19 -23.26
CA LEU A 44 -16.30 -13.58 -22.68
C LEU A 44 -16.12 -12.11 -23.05
N GLU A 45 -16.48 -11.72 -24.28
CA GLU A 45 -16.47 -10.31 -24.72
C GLU A 45 -17.47 -9.47 -23.91
N LYS A 46 -18.67 -10.01 -23.65
CA LYS A 46 -19.69 -9.34 -22.83
C LYS A 46 -19.24 -9.22 -21.36
N ASP A 47 -18.72 -10.29 -20.77
CA ASP A 47 -18.25 -10.29 -19.37
C ASP A 47 -17.08 -9.31 -19.18
N LYS A 48 -16.18 -9.21 -20.17
CA LYS A 48 -15.11 -8.21 -20.21
C LYS A 48 -15.67 -6.78 -20.23
N GLU A 49 -16.69 -6.51 -21.04
CA GLU A 49 -17.30 -5.18 -21.12
C GLU A 49 -18.02 -4.81 -19.80
N GLU A 50 -18.74 -5.75 -19.18
CA GLU A 50 -19.36 -5.53 -17.87
C GLU A 50 -18.32 -5.26 -16.76
N LEU A 51 -17.17 -5.95 -16.80
CA LEU A 51 -16.06 -5.71 -15.89
C LEU A 51 -15.38 -4.34 -16.12
N ASN A 52 -15.19 -3.94 -17.39
CA ASN A 52 -14.66 -2.62 -17.72
C ASN A 52 -15.58 -1.50 -17.23
N GLN A 53 -16.90 -1.61 -17.43
CA GLN A 53 -17.86 -0.63 -16.94
C GLN A 53 -17.82 -0.50 -15.42
N LYS A 54 -17.83 -1.63 -14.69
CA LYS A 54 -17.70 -1.63 -13.22
C LYS A 54 -16.39 -1.03 -12.73
N LEU A 55 -15.30 -1.16 -13.50
CA LEU A 55 -14.01 -0.54 -13.17
C LEU A 55 -14.10 0.98 -13.33
N SER A 56 -14.68 1.47 -14.43
CA SER A 56 -14.95 2.89 -14.66
C SER A 56 -15.82 3.49 -13.55
N ASP A 57 -16.95 2.84 -13.21
CA ASP A 57 -17.86 3.29 -12.16
C ASP A 57 -17.15 3.41 -10.80
N LYS A 58 -16.20 2.51 -10.51
CA LYS A 58 -15.42 2.52 -9.27
C LYS A 58 -14.28 3.52 -9.26
N GLU A 59 -13.71 3.85 -10.42
CA GLU A 59 -12.73 4.92 -10.57
C GLU A 59 -13.41 6.29 -10.34
N ASP A 60 -14.59 6.51 -10.94
CA ASP A 60 -15.42 7.71 -10.71
C ASP A 60 -15.85 7.87 -9.23
N GLU A 61 -16.30 6.80 -8.57
CA GLU A 61 -16.62 6.81 -7.13
C GLU A 61 -15.39 7.21 -6.28
N LEU A 62 -14.22 6.69 -6.64
CA LEU A 62 -12.97 6.88 -5.90
C LEU A 62 -12.41 8.29 -6.07
N ASP A 63 -12.46 8.86 -7.28
CA ASP A 63 -12.04 10.23 -7.53
C ASP A 63 -13.00 11.25 -6.91
N LYS A 64 -14.31 10.95 -6.87
CA LYS A 64 -15.26 11.73 -6.08
C LYS A 64 -14.90 11.71 -4.59
N ALA A 65 -14.64 10.53 -4.02
CA ALA A 65 -14.28 10.40 -2.60
C ALA A 65 -12.96 11.12 -2.27
N ARG A 66 -11.97 11.10 -3.18
CA ARG A 66 -10.73 11.91 -3.07
C ARG A 66 -11.03 13.40 -3.07
N HIS A 67 -11.85 13.87 -4.00
CA HIS A 67 -12.22 15.29 -4.10
C HIS A 67 -12.94 15.77 -2.83
N ASP A 68 -13.91 15.00 -2.34
CA ASP A 68 -14.66 15.32 -1.12
C ASP A 68 -13.74 15.37 0.11
N LEU A 69 -12.80 14.42 0.25
CA LEU A 69 -11.79 14.44 1.31
C LEU A 69 -10.88 15.69 1.23
N LEU A 70 -10.47 16.11 0.03
CA LEU A 70 -9.67 17.32 -0.17
C LEU A 70 -10.46 18.62 0.09
N ALA A 71 -11.78 18.62 -0.12
CA ALA A 71 -12.65 19.72 0.31
C ALA A 71 -12.73 19.79 1.84
N ASP A 72 -12.91 18.64 2.50
CA ASP A 72 -12.96 18.50 3.96
C ASP A 72 -11.66 18.96 4.65
N ILE A 73 -10.49 18.59 4.10
CA ILE A 73 -9.18 19.03 4.60
C ILE A 73 -9.08 20.56 4.50
N ARG A 74 -9.37 21.15 3.33
CA ARG A 74 -9.32 22.62 3.14
C ARG A 74 -10.26 23.38 4.07
N ALA A 75 -11.45 22.82 4.35
CA ALA A 75 -12.39 23.40 5.31
C ALA A 75 -11.84 23.36 6.75
N ARG A 76 -11.23 22.25 7.16
CA ARG A 76 -10.59 22.09 8.49
C ARG A 76 -9.40 23.02 8.66
N ASP A 77 -8.53 23.15 7.65
CA ASP A 77 -7.37 24.05 7.70
C ASP A 77 -7.79 25.52 7.80
N SER A 78 -8.85 25.91 7.10
CA SER A 78 -9.45 27.25 7.18
C SER A 78 -9.98 27.55 8.59
N GLU A 79 -10.65 26.59 9.23
CA GLU A 79 -11.13 26.73 10.61
C GLU A 79 -9.97 26.75 11.63
N ILE A 80 -8.93 25.94 11.44
CA ILE A 80 -7.71 25.98 12.26
C ILE A 80 -7.05 27.35 12.19
N LEU A 81 -6.97 27.96 11.00
CA LEU A 81 -6.43 29.31 10.83
C LEU A 81 -7.28 30.36 11.57
N ARG A 82 -8.61 30.28 11.43
CA ARG A 82 -9.56 31.17 12.14
C ARG A 82 -9.43 31.06 13.66
N LEU A 83 -9.32 29.84 14.19
CA LEU A 83 -9.17 29.58 15.62
C LEU A 83 -7.82 30.08 16.17
N LYS A 84 -6.73 29.95 15.40
CA LYS A 84 -5.42 30.54 15.76
C LYS A 84 -5.52 32.07 15.85
N GLN A 85 -6.14 32.72 14.87
CA GLN A 85 -6.30 34.18 14.86
C GLN A 85 -7.09 34.69 16.08
N LEU A 86 -8.16 33.98 16.47
CA LEU A 86 -8.94 34.29 17.67
C LEU A 86 -8.14 34.08 18.98
N LEU A 87 -7.23 33.11 19.01
CA LEU A 87 -6.34 32.88 20.16
C LEU A 87 -5.33 34.03 20.32
N ASP A 88 -4.75 34.49 19.21
CA ASP A 88 -3.81 35.62 19.17
C ASP A 88 -4.50 36.95 19.53
N GLU A 89 -5.74 37.15 19.12
CA GLU A 89 -6.55 38.31 19.52
C GLU A 89 -6.85 38.29 21.02
N LYS A 90 -7.32 37.15 21.54
CA LYS A 90 -7.65 36.98 22.97
C LYS A 90 -6.44 37.18 23.89
N THR A 91 -5.26 36.69 23.49
CA THR A 91 -4.02 36.89 24.25
C THR A 91 -3.55 38.35 24.24
N LYS A 92 -3.68 39.05 23.10
CA LYS A 92 -3.43 40.51 23.03
C LYS A 92 -4.39 41.30 23.92
N THR A 93 -5.69 40.98 23.92
CA THR A 93 -6.70 41.65 24.76
C THR A 93 -6.46 41.40 26.25
N GLY A 94 -6.14 40.18 26.65
CA GLY A 94 -5.86 39.83 28.06
C GLY A 94 -4.64 40.55 28.65
N ASN A 95 -3.64 40.87 27.82
CA ASN A 95 -2.42 41.55 28.26
C ASN A 95 -2.60 43.06 28.51
N CYS A 96 -3.70 43.67 28.07
CA CYS A 96 -3.99 45.09 28.32
C CYS A 96 -4.64 45.38 29.68
N THR A 97 -5.09 44.38 30.44
CA THR A 97 -5.79 44.58 31.72
C THR A 97 -4.90 44.41 32.97
N ALA A 98 -3.59 44.20 32.79
CA ALA A 98 -2.66 43.84 33.87
C ALA A 98 -1.71 44.98 34.31
N ILE A 99 -1.92 46.23 33.86
CA ILE A 99 -1.12 47.40 34.29
C ILE A 99 -2.07 48.55 34.64
N ARG A 100 -1.92 49.09 35.86
CA ARG A 100 -2.77 50.10 36.55
C ARG A 100 -4.18 49.66 36.97
N SER A 101 -4.28 49.25 38.23
CA SER A 101 -5.00 50.09 39.20
C SER A 101 -4.45 49.85 40.62
N VAL A 102 -4.01 50.92 41.27
CA VAL A 102 -3.70 50.98 42.70
C VAL A 102 -4.71 51.95 43.30
N GLU A 103 -5.39 51.51 44.36
CA GLU A 103 -6.14 52.30 45.34
C GLU A 103 -7.10 53.40 44.83
N GLN A 104 -8.41 53.12 44.93
CA GLN A 104 -9.28 53.97 45.74
C GLN A 104 -10.60 53.27 46.09
N THR A 105 -10.84 53.08 47.40
CA THR A 105 -12.19 52.97 47.98
C THR A 105 -12.88 54.33 47.94
N PRO A 106 -14.22 54.34 47.85
CA PRO A 106 -14.98 54.68 49.06
C PRO A 106 -16.04 53.64 49.43
N GLU A 107 -16.43 53.65 50.70
CA GLU A 107 -17.57 52.90 51.24
C GLU A 107 -18.91 53.33 50.60
N VAL A 108 -19.88 52.42 50.46
CA VAL A 108 -21.20 52.49 51.12
C VAL A 108 -21.81 51.07 51.17
N ILE A 109 -21.89 50.53 52.40
CA ILE A 109 -22.99 49.76 53.01
C ILE A 109 -24.02 49.09 52.07
N TRP A 110 -24.17 47.76 52.20
CA TRP A 110 -25.44 47.13 52.64
C TRP A 110 -25.16 45.80 53.35
N GLU A 111 -25.79 45.63 54.51
CA GLU A 111 -25.65 44.44 55.36
C GLU A 111 -26.56 43.31 54.86
N ASN A 112 -26.10 42.05 54.97
CA ASN A 112 -26.63 41.12 55.99
C ASN A 112 -25.89 39.76 56.00
N PRO A 113 -25.73 39.10 57.17
CA PRO A 113 -24.95 37.86 57.30
C PRO A 113 -25.80 36.61 57.57
N THR A 114 -25.37 35.43 57.10
CA THR A 114 -25.59 34.19 57.87
C THR A 114 -24.51 33.13 57.60
N ARG A 115 -23.78 32.74 58.66
CA ARG A 115 -22.92 31.54 58.69
C ARG A 115 -23.78 30.27 58.66
N ILE A 116 -23.39 29.24 57.88
CA ILE A 116 -23.30 27.86 58.40
C ILE A 116 -22.12 27.12 57.72
N SER A 117 -21.32 26.44 58.55
CA SER A 117 -20.30 25.41 58.24
C SER A 117 -20.48 24.36 59.36
N PRO A 118 -20.25 23.03 59.20
CA PRO A 118 -19.08 22.48 58.48
C PRO A 118 -19.19 21.05 57.84
N ARG A 119 -18.06 20.60 57.25
CA ARG A 119 -17.29 19.37 57.64
C ARG A 119 -17.13 18.20 56.63
N ARG A 120 -15.90 18.13 56.07
CA ARG A 120 -15.15 16.91 55.61
C ARG A 120 -15.72 16.16 54.37
N LYS A 121 -14.92 15.54 53.50
CA LYS A 121 -13.60 14.89 53.69
C LYS A 121 -12.63 15.16 52.52
N THR A 122 -11.35 15.29 52.86
CA THR A 122 -10.21 15.23 51.92
C THR A 122 -9.79 13.77 51.66
N LYS A 123 -9.29 13.46 50.46
CA LYS A 123 -8.11 12.59 50.29
C LYS A 123 -7.18 13.19 49.23
N GLN A 124 -5.88 12.98 49.43
CA GLN A 124 -4.78 13.75 48.84
C GLN A 124 -3.63 12.79 48.50
N SER A 125 -3.04 12.98 47.32
CA SER A 125 -1.69 12.52 46.96
C SER A 125 -1.30 13.22 45.64
N ASN A 126 -0.58 14.34 45.66
CA ASN A 126 0.89 14.44 45.77
C ASN A 126 1.59 13.72 44.57
N ILE A 127 1.89 14.43 43.47
CA ILE A 127 3.11 15.24 43.22
C ILE A 127 4.28 14.39 42.66
N LYS A 128 4.59 14.59 41.36
CA LYS A 128 5.91 15.03 40.86
C LYS A 128 5.91 15.30 39.35
N GLU A 129 5.80 16.58 38.98
CA GLU A 129 6.33 17.05 37.69
C GLU A 129 7.86 17.03 37.75
N LYS A 130 8.52 16.73 36.63
CA LYS A 130 9.96 16.99 36.44
C LYS A 130 10.15 17.89 35.23
N ARG A 131 10.15 19.20 35.48
CA ARG A 131 10.45 20.26 34.51
C ARG A 131 11.91 20.12 34.05
N VAL A 132 12.15 20.13 32.74
CA VAL A 132 13.50 20.19 32.15
C VAL A 132 13.56 21.40 31.20
N HIS A 133 14.62 22.19 31.35
CA HIS A 133 14.90 23.39 30.57
C HIS A 133 15.68 23.02 29.29
N LEU A 134 15.30 23.59 28.16
CA LEU A 134 16.20 23.80 27.00
C LEU A 134 15.59 24.94 26.16
N ASN A 135 15.99 26.18 26.44
CA ASN A 135 17.06 26.92 25.74
C ASN A 135 16.67 27.33 24.31
N GLU A 136 16.32 28.61 24.21
CA GLU A 136 15.95 29.33 22.99
C GLU A 136 17.22 29.90 22.35
N ASN A 137 17.40 29.74 21.03
CA ASN A 137 18.40 30.48 20.26
C ASN A 137 17.95 30.56 18.80
N THR A 138 17.37 31.70 18.43
CA THR A 138 17.09 32.10 17.04
C THR A 138 18.39 32.45 16.31
N ALA A 139 18.52 31.98 15.06
CA ALA A 139 19.35 32.62 14.05
C ALA A 139 18.58 32.66 12.72
N ILE A 140 18.25 33.86 12.26
CA ILE A 140 17.58 34.12 10.98
C ILE A 140 18.66 34.40 9.94
N SER A 141 18.50 33.88 8.72
CA SER A 141 19.05 34.52 7.53
C SER A 141 18.19 34.23 6.30
N HIS A 142 17.97 35.29 5.51
CA HIS A 142 17.24 35.29 4.23
C HIS A 142 18.18 34.73 3.12
N SER A 143 17.76 34.38 1.89
CA SER A 143 16.46 34.47 1.20
C SER A 143 16.18 33.11 0.49
N SER A 144 15.36 32.87 -0.55
CA SER A 144 14.76 33.68 -1.64
C SER A 144 13.33 33.18 -1.97
N HIS A 145 12.88 33.35 -3.22
CA HIS A 145 11.60 32.91 -3.79
C HIS A 145 11.87 32.38 -5.21
N GLU A 146 11.40 31.17 -5.55
CA GLU A 146 10.86 30.79 -6.87
C GLU A 146 9.88 29.61 -6.65
N GLU A 147 8.79 29.57 -7.41
CA GLU A 147 7.78 28.50 -7.36
C GLU A 147 8.19 27.35 -8.29
N GLU A 148 8.28 26.13 -7.77
CA GLU A 148 8.05 24.94 -8.60
C GLU A 148 7.36 23.84 -7.77
N SER A 149 6.45 23.11 -8.40
CA SER A 149 5.55 22.16 -7.73
C SER A 149 6.30 20.92 -7.26
N GLN A 150 6.85 20.97 -6.05
CA GLN A 150 7.65 19.87 -5.53
C GLN A 150 6.79 18.69 -5.07
N GLU A 151 6.57 17.78 -6.01
CA GLU A 151 6.15 16.40 -5.81
C GLU A 151 6.85 15.79 -4.57
N VAL A 152 6.07 15.24 -3.64
CA VAL A 152 6.57 14.79 -2.33
C VAL A 152 7.35 13.48 -2.47
N SER A 153 8.58 13.60 -2.98
CA SER A 153 9.56 12.53 -3.08
C SER A 153 10.12 12.18 -1.69
N CYS A 154 9.46 11.27 -0.98
CA CYS A 154 9.88 10.75 0.32
C CYS A 154 11.24 10.01 0.33
N LEU A 155 12.00 10.03 -0.77
CA LEU A 155 13.23 9.28 -0.99
C LEU A 155 14.50 10.16 -0.99
N THR A 156 14.37 11.49 -0.96
CA THR A 156 15.49 12.41 -1.31
C THR A 156 16.29 12.93 -0.10
N SER A 157 15.91 12.62 1.15
CA SER A 157 16.49 13.24 2.36
C SER A 157 17.22 12.29 3.33
N VAL A 158 17.36 11.01 2.99
CA VAL A 158 18.13 10.03 3.79
C VAL A 158 19.38 9.63 3.01
N PHE A 159 20.50 9.52 3.74
CA PHE A 159 21.88 9.19 3.31
C PHE A 159 22.87 10.34 3.18
N VAL A 160 22.95 11.14 4.25
CA VAL A 160 24.26 11.60 4.77
C VAL A 160 24.34 11.19 6.23
N ASP A 161 25.09 10.11 6.51
CA ASP A 161 26.23 10.21 7.41
C ASP A 161 27.25 9.11 7.11
N SER A 162 28.53 9.42 7.27
CA SER A 162 29.65 8.52 6.96
C SER A 162 30.54 8.41 8.20
N GLY A 163 30.68 7.19 8.73
CA GLY A 163 31.64 6.92 9.80
C GLY A 163 31.09 6.14 10.98
N ASN A 164 31.26 4.81 10.93
CA ASN A 164 31.65 3.94 12.04
C ASN A 164 31.25 4.36 13.49
N GLU A 165 29.99 4.21 13.86
CA GLU A 165 29.55 3.93 15.24
C GLU A 165 28.26 3.08 15.24
N PRO A 166 28.02 2.23 16.26
CA PRO A 166 26.84 1.35 16.32
C PRO A 166 25.61 2.12 16.84
N ASN A 167 25.25 3.21 16.15
CA ASN A 167 24.08 4.03 16.48
C ASN A 167 23.01 3.83 15.40
N GLU A 168 22.49 2.60 15.30
CA GLU A 168 21.28 2.31 14.53
C GLU A 168 20.16 3.23 15.03
N ARG A 169 19.81 4.26 14.23
CA ARG A 169 18.76 5.21 14.58
C ARG A 169 17.48 4.39 14.88
N PRO A 170 16.83 4.55 16.06
CA PRO A 170 15.73 3.69 16.46
C PRO A 170 14.59 3.59 15.43
N SER A 171 14.38 4.63 14.63
CA SER A 171 13.43 4.62 13.51
C SER A 171 13.74 3.56 12.46
N MET A 172 14.99 3.43 12.00
CA MET A 172 15.38 2.47 10.96
C MET A 172 15.22 1.03 11.44
N HIS A 173 15.61 0.75 12.68
CA HIS A 173 15.40 -0.54 13.32
C HIS A 173 13.90 -0.89 13.43
N MET A 174 13.05 0.08 13.82
CA MET A 174 11.60 -0.13 13.87
C MET A 174 10.97 -0.36 12.48
N PHE A 175 11.40 0.38 11.45
CA PHE A 175 10.95 0.12 10.07
C PHE A 175 11.34 -1.27 9.58
N HIS A 176 12.55 -1.72 9.91
CA HIS A 176 13.06 -3.05 9.59
C HIS A 176 12.23 -4.16 10.26
N LEU A 177 11.95 -4.04 11.57
CA LEU A 177 11.07 -4.96 12.29
C LEU A 177 9.64 -4.99 11.72
N LEU A 178 9.08 -3.83 11.34
CA LEU A 178 7.76 -3.75 10.71
C LEU A 178 7.75 -4.45 9.34
N LEU A 179 8.77 -4.23 8.50
CA LEU A 179 8.90 -4.88 7.20
C LEU A 179 9.00 -6.41 7.34
N GLN A 180 9.84 -6.90 8.26
CA GLN A 180 9.95 -8.33 8.55
C GLN A 180 8.62 -8.93 9.03
N SER A 181 7.87 -8.19 9.86
CA SER A 181 6.55 -8.61 10.35
C SER A 181 5.49 -8.69 9.25
N LEU A 182 5.51 -7.74 8.30
CA LEU A 182 4.58 -7.71 7.15
C LEU A 182 4.84 -8.84 6.16
N VAL A 183 6.11 -9.05 5.79
CA VAL A 183 6.52 -10.09 4.83
C VAL A 183 6.56 -11.48 5.50
N ARG A 184 6.57 -11.55 6.83
CA ARG A 184 6.79 -12.75 7.65
C ARG A 184 8.10 -13.46 7.32
N MET A 185 9.12 -12.69 6.96
CA MET A 185 10.46 -13.17 6.61
C MET A 185 11.50 -12.31 7.28
N LYS A 186 12.64 -12.90 7.62
CA LYS A 186 13.83 -12.17 8.01
C LYS A 186 14.43 -11.52 6.76
N VAL A 187 14.69 -10.23 6.85
CA VAL A 187 15.26 -9.41 5.77
C VAL A 187 16.57 -8.83 6.28
N THR A 188 17.66 -8.90 5.52
CA THR A 188 18.91 -8.18 5.82
C THR A 188 19.34 -7.40 4.60
N VAL A 189 19.52 -6.09 4.78
CA VAL A 189 20.01 -5.19 3.72
C VAL A 189 21.52 -5.12 3.84
N HIS A 190 22.21 -5.26 2.71
CA HIS A 190 23.65 -5.11 2.60
C HIS A 190 23.93 -3.89 1.73
N ASP A 191 24.50 -2.85 2.32
CA ASP A 191 25.03 -1.70 1.59
C ASP A 191 26.45 -2.04 1.12
N GLY A 192 26.63 -2.11 -0.19
CA GLY A 192 27.85 -2.59 -0.83
C GLY A 192 28.13 -1.85 -2.13
N THR A 193 29.41 -1.81 -2.53
CA THR A 193 29.89 -1.05 -3.70
C THR A 193 29.30 -1.46 -5.05
N GLU A 194 28.58 -2.58 -5.13
CA GLU A 194 27.98 -3.12 -6.37
C GLU A 194 26.45 -3.02 -6.40
N GLY A 195 25.87 -2.15 -5.57
CA GLY A 195 24.44 -1.81 -5.59
C GLY A 195 23.63 -2.40 -4.44
N PHE A 196 22.35 -2.00 -4.36
CA PHE A 196 21.48 -2.32 -3.24
C PHE A 196 21.10 -3.81 -3.23
N LEU A 197 21.55 -4.53 -2.19
CA LEU A 197 21.42 -5.97 -2.05
C LEU A 197 20.59 -6.32 -0.81
N VAL A 198 19.60 -7.19 -0.97
CA VAL A 198 18.73 -7.64 0.12
C VAL A 198 18.73 -9.16 0.17
N SER A 199 19.17 -9.74 1.29
CA SER A 199 19.01 -11.17 1.57
C SER A 199 17.71 -11.38 2.35
N VAL A 200 16.92 -12.38 1.97
CA VAL A 200 15.63 -12.69 2.58
C VAL A 200 15.58 -14.17 2.95
N SER A 201 15.11 -14.50 4.14
CA SER A 201 14.92 -15.88 4.58
C SER A 201 13.67 -16.09 5.42
N HIS A 202 13.02 -17.24 5.23
CA HIS A 202 11.92 -17.72 6.04
C HIS A 202 12.43 -18.83 6.97
N GLU A 203 12.59 -18.48 8.25
CA GLU A 203 13.27 -19.32 9.25
C GLU A 203 12.62 -20.69 9.44
N ALA A 204 11.28 -20.78 9.41
CA ALA A 204 10.56 -22.02 9.65
C ALA A 204 10.65 -23.03 8.50
N SER A 205 10.82 -22.60 7.25
CA SER A 205 10.99 -23.52 6.10
C SER A 205 12.44 -23.64 5.62
N GLY A 206 13.35 -22.76 6.03
CA GLY A 206 14.71 -22.70 5.49
C GLY A 206 14.78 -22.21 4.03
N TYR A 207 13.70 -21.62 3.52
CA TYR A 207 13.68 -20.95 2.22
C TYR A 207 14.44 -19.63 2.30
N SER A 208 15.36 -19.38 1.39
CA SER A 208 16.12 -18.13 1.32
C SER A 208 16.52 -17.76 -0.09
N PHE A 209 16.64 -16.45 -0.31
CA PHE A 209 16.97 -15.86 -1.61
C PHE A 209 17.59 -14.48 -1.44
N THR A 210 18.09 -13.92 -2.53
CA THR A 210 18.65 -12.59 -2.60
C THR A 210 17.94 -11.78 -3.68
N LEU A 211 17.72 -10.49 -3.42
CA LEU A 211 17.25 -9.50 -4.38
C LEU A 211 18.35 -8.45 -4.58
N THR A 212 18.71 -8.18 -5.83
CA THR A 212 19.64 -7.10 -6.21
C THR A 212 18.90 -6.07 -7.03
N TRP A 213 19.05 -4.78 -6.70
CA TRP A 213 18.50 -3.69 -7.51
C TRP A 213 19.43 -3.39 -8.69
N LEU A 214 18.88 -3.45 -9.91
CA LEU A 214 19.57 -3.11 -11.15
C LEU A 214 19.06 -1.76 -11.65
N GLU A 215 19.80 -0.68 -11.35
CA GLU A 215 19.37 0.71 -11.60
C GLU A 215 18.98 0.98 -13.07
N LYS A 216 19.60 0.29 -14.02
CA LYS A 216 19.20 0.28 -15.43
C LYS A 216 19.05 -1.18 -15.87
N PRO A 217 17.83 -1.68 -16.18
CA PRO A 217 16.62 -0.92 -16.54
C PRO A 217 15.66 -0.54 -15.38
N GLY A 218 16.04 -0.67 -14.11
CA GLY A 218 15.14 -0.42 -12.97
C GLY A 218 14.39 -1.67 -12.52
N GLU A 219 15.12 -2.78 -12.38
CA GLU A 219 14.59 -4.12 -12.10
C GLU A 219 15.20 -4.71 -10.82
N TRP A 220 14.41 -5.53 -10.14
CA TRP A 220 14.92 -6.49 -9.17
C TRP A 220 15.39 -7.76 -9.88
N SER A 221 16.61 -8.20 -9.56
CA SER A 221 17.10 -9.53 -9.87
C SER A 221 16.94 -10.44 -8.66
N TYR A 222 16.12 -11.48 -8.78
CA TYR A 222 15.99 -12.55 -7.81
C TYR A 222 17.03 -13.63 -8.08
N LYS A 223 17.62 -14.13 -6.99
CA LYS A 223 18.50 -15.29 -7.00
C LYS A 223 18.19 -16.21 -5.83
N LEU A 224 17.86 -17.46 -6.13
CA LEU A 224 17.61 -18.48 -5.11
C LEU A 224 18.89 -18.78 -4.31
N SER A 225 18.78 -18.88 -2.99
CA SER A 225 19.87 -19.36 -2.11
C SER A 225 19.58 -20.77 -1.55
N SER A 226 18.34 -21.04 -1.13
CA SER A 226 17.90 -22.34 -0.61
C SER A 226 16.39 -22.49 -0.77
N LEU A 227 15.91 -23.67 -1.20
CA LEU A 227 14.48 -24.00 -1.16
C LEU A 227 14.01 -24.44 0.23
N GLY A 228 14.92 -24.94 1.07
CA GLY A 228 14.59 -25.58 2.34
C GLY A 228 13.53 -26.67 2.17
N THR A 229 12.54 -26.72 3.05
CA THR A 229 11.44 -27.70 3.01
C THR A 229 10.46 -27.46 1.86
N LEU A 230 10.49 -26.29 1.20
CA LEU A 230 9.56 -25.95 0.12
C LEU A 230 9.88 -26.63 -1.21
N GLU A 231 10.96 -27.41 -1.33
CA GLU A 231 11.42 -27.99 -2.61
C GLU A 231 10.32 -28.71 -3.42
N ARG A 232 9.40 -29.39 -2.71
CA ARG A 232 8.26 -30.14 -3.27
C ARG A 232 7.06 -29.26 -3.69
N LEU A 233 7.00 -28.02 -3.20
CA LEU A 233 5.94 -27.03 -3.46
C LEU A 233 6.42 -25.87 -4.34
N ALA A 234 7.75 -25.68 -4.42
CA ALA A 234 8.39 -24.65 -5.20
C ALA A 234 8.11 -24.82 -6.70
N VAL A 235 7.35 -23.88 -7.24
CA VAL A 235 7.08 -23.73 -8.67
C VAL A 235 8.35 -23.33 -9.44
N ASN A 236 8.43 -23.70 -10.72
CA ASN A 236 9.67 -23.62 -11.51
C ASN A 236 10.38 -22.26 -11.43
N TRP A 237 9.64 -21.14 -11.53
CA TRP A 237 10.24 -19.81 -11.48
C TRP A 237 11.00 -19.51 -10.17
N MET A 238 10.65 -20.14 -9.04
CA MET A 238 11.38 -19.97 -7.77
C MET A 238 12.77 -20.62 -7.82
N LYS A 239 13.01 -21.52 -8.78
CA LYS A 239 14.27 -22.26 -8.98
C LYS A 239 15.17 -21.61 -10.05
N GLU A 240 14.70 -20.53 -10.66
CA GLU A 240 15.35 -19.82 -11.77
C GLU A 240 15.75 -18.41 -11.32
N ASP A 241 16.83 -17.85 -11.89
CA ASP A 241 17.22 -16.46 -11.67
C ASP A 241 16.28 -15.55 -12.51
N ILE A 242 15.26 -14.97 -11.86
CA ILE A 242 14.26 -14.12 -12.53
C ILE A 242 14.54 -12.63 -12.33
N ARG A 243 14.09 -11.80 -13.29
CA ARG A 243 14.07 -10.35 -13.17
C ARG A 243 12.65 -9.82 -13.27
N PHE A 244 12.34 -8.78 -12.50
CA PHE A 244 11.02 -8.13 -12.49
C PHE A 244 11.13 -6.65 -12.12
N SER A 245 10.23 -5.82 -12.66
CA SER A 245 10.20 -4.38 -12.35
C SER A 245 9.69 -4.11 -10.92
N MET A 246 9.98 -2.92 -10.38
CA MET A 246 9.49 -2.51 -9.05
C MET A 246 7.97 -2.72 -8.88
N ASN A 247 7.18 -2.45 -9.92
CA ASN A 247 5.72 -2.59 -9.91
C ASN A 247 5.24 -4.03 -9.65
N MET A 248 6.06 -5.04 -9.96
CA MET A 248 5.76 -6.46 -9.71
C MET A 248 6.17 -6.94 -8.32
N CYS A 249 6.84 -6.11 -7.51
CA CYS A 249 7.39 -6.50 -6.20
C CYS A 249 6.33 -7.02 -5.23
N CYS A 250 5.16 -6.37 -5.17
CA CYS A 250 4.04 -6.83 -4.33
C CYS A 250 3.56 -8.23 -4.74
N VAL A 251 3.36 -8.45 -6.04
CA VAL A 251 2.92 -9.74 -6.61
C VAL A 251 3.97 -10.84 -6.38
N PHE A 252 5.25 -10.50 -6.45
CA PHE A 252 6.36 -11.41 -6.17
C PHE A 252 6.31 -11.93 -4.71
N PHE A 253 6.22 -11.04 -3.73
CA PHE A 253 6.14 -11.44 -2.31
C PHE A 253 4.82 -12.16 -1.97
N GLU A 254 3.70 -11.75 -2.58
CA GLU A 254 2.42 -12.45 -2.45
C GLU A 254 2.52 -13.91 -2.93
N ARG A 255 3.14 -14.14 -4.11
CA ARG A 255 3.34 -15.49 -4.65
C ARG A 255 4.22 -16.36 -3.77
N ILE A 256 5.29 -15.81 -3.17
CA ILE A 256 6.13 -16.54 -2.22
C ILE A 256 5.33 -16.89 -0.95
N SER A 257 4.60 -15.91 -0.39
CA SER A 257 3.75 -16.12 0.80
C SER A 257 2.72 -17.24 0.56
N ASN A 258 2.10 -17.27 -0.63
CA ASN A 258 1.16 -18.31 -1.03
C ASN A 258 1.79 -19.71 -1.16
N VAL A 259 3.09 -19.83 -1.43
CA VAL A 259 3.81 -21.12 -1.41
C VAL A 259 4.19 -21.51 0.02
N ILE A 260 4.66 -20.56 0.83
CA ILE A 260 5.00 -20.79 2.25
C ILE A 260 3.78 -21.22 3.05
N MET A 261 2.62 -20.58 2.88
CA MET A 261 1.39 -20.95 3.60
C MET A 261 0.83 -22.32 3.23
N ARG A 262 1.38 -23.00 2.21
CA ARG A 262 0.97 -24.34 1.77
C ARG A 262 1.91 -25.46 2.21
N GLY A 263 3.04 -25.13 2.84
CA GLY A 263 4.08 -26.06 3.30
C GLY A 263 4.12 -26.24 4.80
#